data_AF-A0AAP5LSG4-F1
#
_entry.id   AF-A0AAP5LSG4-F1
#
_cell.length_a   1.000
_cell.length_b   1.000
_cell.length_c   1.000
_cell.angle_alpha   90.00
_cell.angle_beta   90.00
_cell.angle_gamma   90.00
#
_symmetry.space_group_name_H-M   'P 1'
#
loop_
_entity.id
_entity.type
_entity.pdbx_description
1 polymer ?
#
loop_
_entity_poly.entity_id
_entity_poly.type
_entity_poly.pdbx_seq_one_letter_code
_entity_poly.pdbx_strand_id
1 'polypeptide(L)'
;MGKLIFDINWRVGNDEFSDIAGHWIFFSNSILINFITHLNSQTVFPADLLRQTSVIQVQWDAELKQAKVLVGDSSIVVESKDTSALLKKKELGNLSRFIGKSYWINSDTSLGQRFSKVTITDIKIEKSNSDRSYTVVFSNAKGKTVSAYAGGAPSSVTEMLADSDQFFSSDPYKKYNWSQSTWNKIIAREVALGMNMTQARLAWGDPTSISYETSSKGKIEAWVYSSSAGVRALGFANGKLIVIY
;
A
#
# COMPACT_ATOMS: atom_id res chain seq x y z
N MET A 1 15.15 23.53 -27.84
CA MET A 1 14.27 24.44 -27.09
C MET A 1 13.51 23.62 -26.06
N GLY A 2 13.79 23.78 -24.78
CA GLY A 2 13.09 23.08 -23.69
C GLY A 2 12.55 24.11 -22.71
N LYS A 3 11.23 24.15 -22.54
CA LYS A 3 10.54 25.06 -21.63
C LYS A 3 10.45 24.36 -20.27
N LEU A 4 11.17 24.83 -19.26
CA LEU A 4 10.99 24.37 -17.88
C LEU A 4 9.80 25.11 -17.28
N ILE A 5 8.71 24.39 -17.06
CA ILE A 5 7.53 24.87 -16.34
C ILE A 5 7.66 24.32 -14.93
N PHE A 6 7.84 25.21 -13.95
CA PHE A 6 7.84 24.83 -12.55
C PHE A 6 6.44 25.06 -11.97
N ASP A 7 5.81 23.98 -11.53
CA ASP A 7 4.72 24.01 -10.55
C ASP A 7 5.39 24.29 -9.18
N ILE A 8 5.71 25.55 -8.87
CA ILE A 8 6.45 25.86 -7.64
C ILE A 8 5.49 25.90 -6.44
N ASN A 9 5.41 24.80 -5.71
CA ASN A 9 4.99 24.83 -4.31
C ASN A 9 6.24 25.12 -3.47
N TRP A 10 6.46 26.38 -3.10
CA TRP A 10 7.55 26.75 -2.21
C TRP A 10 7.27 26.19 -0.80
N ARG A 11 8.07 25.22 -0.34
CA ARG A 11 8.20 24.89 1.09
C ARG A 11 9.58 25.34 1.56
N VAL A 12 9.61 26.31 2.46
CA VAL A 12 10.83 26.78 3.14
C VAL A 12 10.66 26.46 4.63
N GLY A 13 11.33 25.41 5.12
CA GLY A 13 11.39 25.11 6.57
C GLY A 13 10.05 24.78 7.24
N ASN A 14 10.10 24.50 8.54
CA ASN A 14 9.04 23.92 9.37
C ASN A 14 7.85 24.84 9.72
N ASP A 15 7.67 25.96 9.02
CA ASP A 15 6.56 26.89 9.32
C ASP A 15 5.50 26.80 8.21
N GLU A 16 4.33 26.29 8.56
CA GLU A 16 3.13 26.36 7.71
C GLU A 16 2.68 27.82 7.61
N PHE A 17 2.98 28.49 6.48
CA PHE A 17 2.25 29.69 6.10
C PHE A 17 1.10 29.30 5.19
N SER A 18 -0.11 29.39 5.74
CA SER A 18 -1.36 29.34 5.01
C SER A 18 -1.42 30.51 4.03
N ASP A 19 -1.64 30.20 2.75
CA ASP A 19 -2.39 30.96 1.76
C ASP A 19 -2.58 32.46 2.05
N ILE A 20 -1.59 33.29 1.68
CA ILE A 20 -1.79 34.74 1.53
C ILE A 20 -1.10 35.19 0.26
N ALA A 21 -1.87 35.90 -0.55
CA ALA A 21 -1.45 36.58 -1.76
C ALA A 21 -0.07 37.26 -1.66
N GLY A 22 0.75 37.05 -2.69
CA GLY A 22 1.84 37.95 -3.05
C GLY A 22 3.09 37.85 -2.19
N HIS A 23 4.05 37.01 -2.60
CA HIS A 23 5.42 37.10 -2.12
C HIS A 23 6.37 37.37 -3.29
N TRP A 24 6.83 38.62 -3.34
CA TRP A 24 7.86 39.12 -4.23
C TRP A 24 9.24 38.70 -3.70
N ILE A 25 10.08 38.12 -4.56
CA ILE A 25 11.52 37.99 -4.31
C ILE A 25 12.19 39.20 -4.94
N PHE A 26 12.79 40.07 -4.14
CA PHE A 26 13.63 41.16 -4.63
C PHE A 26 15.01 40.60 -4.97
N PHE A 27 15.31 40.47 -6.28
CA PHE A 27 16.69 40.39 -6.73
C PHE A 27 17.28 41.80 -6.68
N SER A 28 18.15 42.05 -5.70
CA SER A 28 18.97 43.26 -5.68
C SER A 28 19.86 43.25 -6.91
N ASN A 29 19.73 44.31 -7.72
CA ASN A 29 20.29 44.58 -9.05
C ASN A 29 19.44 44.10 -10.25
N SER A 30 18.54 44.99 -10.67
CA SER A 30 18.22 45.29 -12.07
C SER A 30 17.91 44.11 -13.01
N ILE A 31 17.35 43.00 -12.53
CA ILE A 31 16.75 41.99 -13.40
C ILE A 31 15.34 42.49 -13.72
N LEU A 32 15.20 43.05 -14.92
CA LEU A 32 13.96 43.59 -15.49
C LEU A 32 12.77 42.65 -15.25
N ILE A 33 11.73 43.19 -14.61
CA ILE A 33 10.44 42.58 -14.25
C ILE A 33 9.65 42.04 -15.48
N ASN A 34 10.13 42.28 -16.70
CA ASN A 34 9.45 41.97 -17.96
C ASN A 34 9.51 40.50 -18.42
N PHE A 35 10.11 39.59 -17.66
CA PHE A 35 10.29 38.18 -18.06
C PHE A 35 9.41 37.17 -17.29
N ILE A 36 8.59 37.65 -16.37
CA ILE A 36 7.60 36.80 -15.70
C ILE A 36 6.49 36.49 -16.71
N THR A 37 6.30 35.21 -17.02
CA THR A 37 5.20 34.76 -17.89
C THR A 37 4.22 33.91 -17.11
N HIS A 38 2.94 34.00 -17.49
CA HIS A 38 1.89 33.16 -16.94
C HIS A 38 1.55 32.05 -17.92
N LEU A 39 1.55 30.80 -17.45
CA LEU A 39 1.18 29.63 -18.24
C LEU A 39 0.18 28.80 -17.43
N ASN A 40 -1.06 28.72 -17.90
CA ASN A 40 -2.15 28.01 -17.20
C ASN A 40 -2.28 28.41 -15.71
N SER A 41 -2.28 29.72 -15.42
CA SER A 41 -2.34 30.29 -14.07
C SER A 41 -1.11 30.07 -13.17
N GLN A 42 0.01 29.58 -13.73
CA GLN A 42 1.28 29.43 -13.01
C GLN A 42 2.26 30.52 -13.41
N THR A 43 3.01 31.03 -12.43
CA THR A 43 4.15 31.93 -12.64
C THR A 43 5.35 31.11 -13.08
N VAL A 44 5.83 31.34 -14.30
CA VAL A 44 7.00 30.66 -14.86
C VAL A 44 8.16 31.63 -15.10
N PHE A 45 9.35 31.22 -14.65
CA PHE A 45 10.61 31.90 -14.91
C PHE A 45 11.35 31.20 -16.05
N PRO A 46 11.72 31.92 -17.13
CA PRO A 46 12.57 31.35 -18.17
C PRO A 46 13.93 30.95 -17.59
N ALA A 47 14.36 29.71 -17.81
CA ALA A 47 15.67 29.24 -17.35
C ALA A 47 16.83 30.10 -17.88
N ASP A 48 16.63 30.73 -19.04
CA ASP A 48 17.59 31.64 -19.66
C ASP A 48 17.78 32.95 -18.86
N LEU A 49 16.81 33.36 -18.03
CA LEU A 49 16.92 34.53 -17.16
C LEU A 49 17.92 34.28 -16.02
N LEU A 50 17.92 33.06 -15.47
CA LEU A 50 18.86 32.65 -14.41
C LEU A 50 20.29 32.51 -14.95
N ARG A 51 20.44 32.14 -16.23
CA ARG A 51 21.74 31.96 -16.89
C ARG A 51 22.45 33.26 -17.26
N GLN A 52 21.79 34.41 -17.18
CA GLN A 52 22.40 35.72 -17.46
C GLN A 52 23.36 36.19 -16.37
N THR A 53 23.37 35.52 -15.21
CA THR A 53 24.36 35.74 -14.16
C THR A 53 25.33 34.55 -14.15
N SER A 54 26.64 34.81 -14.20
CA SER A 54 27.67 33.75 -14.13
C SER A 54 27.70 33.00 -12.79
N VAL A 55 26.91 33.46 -11.81
CA VAL A 55 26.88 32.96 -10.42
C VAL A 55 25.77 31.92 -10.20
N ILE A 56 24.77 31.85 -11.09
CA ILE A 56 23.63 30.94 -10.95
C ILE A 56 23.76 29.75 -11.91
N GLN A 57 23.74 28.53 -11.36
CA GLN A 57 23.71 27.29 -12.14
C GLN A 57 22.45 26.51 -11.84
N VAL A 58 21.77 26.01 -12.88
CA VAL A 58 20.54 25.21 -12.73
C VAL A 58 20.82 23.79 -13.21
N GLN A 59 20.64 22.82 -12.31
CA GLN A 59 20.74 21.39 -12.59
C GLN A 59 19.33 20.78 -12.51
N TRP A 60 18.85 20.25 -13.63
CA TRP A 60 17.55 19.59 -13.70
C TRP A 60 17.69 18.08 -13.48
N ASP A 61 16.93 17.54 -12.53
CA ASP A 61 16.75 16.11 -12.32
C ASP A 61 15.42 15.69 -12.95
N ALA A 62 15.50 15.07 -14.13
CA ALA A 62 14.33 14.60 -14.87
C ALA A 62 13.62 13.42 -14.20
N GLU A 63 14.32 12.62 -13.39
CA GLU A 63 13.75 11.44 -12.71
C GLU A 63 12.89 11.84 -11.53
N LEU A 64 13.36 12.82 -10.75
CA LEU A 64 12.66 13.36 -9.58
C LEU A 64 11.80 14.58 -9.91
N LYS A 65 11.87 15.06 -11.16
CA LYS A 65 11.20 16.28 -11.64
C LYS A 65 11.44 17.48 -10.72
N GLN A 66 12.71 17.69 -10.36
CA GLN A 66 13.14 18.78 -9.49
C GLN A 66 14.34 19.51 -10.10
N ALA A 67 14.52 20.78 -9.77
CA ALA A 67 15.73 21.52 -10.11
C ALA A 67 16.52 21.86 -8.85
N LYS A 68 17.84 21.68 -8.92
CA LYS A 68 18.78 22.28 -7.97
C LYS A 68 19.31 23.57 -8.58
N VAL A 69 19.00 24.69 -7.96
CA VAL A 69 19.50 26.02 -8.33
C VAL A 69 20.65 26.37 -7.38
N LEU A 70 21.86 26.42 -7.91
CA LEU A 70 23.06 26.80 -7.18
C LEU A 70 23.27 28.31 -7.32
N VAL A 71 23.56 28.99 -6.21
CA VAL A 71 23.84 30.43 -6.14
C VAL A 71 25.10 30.61 -5.28
N GLY A 72 26.27 30.73 -5.93
CA GLY A 72 27.55 30.63 -5.22
C GLY A 72 27.65 29.31 -4.45
N ASP A 73 27.89 29.39 -3.13
CA ASP A 73 27.98 28.22 -2.24
C ASP A 73 26.61 27.73 -1.70
N SER A 74 25.52 28.42 -2.03
CA SER A 74 24.16 28.07 -1.58
C SER A 74 23.39 27.30 -2.64
N SER A 75 22.36 26.54 -2.22
CA SER A 75 21.46 25.85 -3.15
C SER A 75 19.99 25.93 -2.74
N ILE A 76 19.12 26.11 -3.73
CA ILE A 76 17.66 26.01 -3.62
C ILE A 76 17.23 24.75 -4.37
N VAL A 77 16.34 23.94 -3.79
CA VAL A 77 15.70 22.82 -4.49
C VAL A 77 14.27 23.24 -4.83
N VAL A 78 13.93 23.18 -6.10
CA VAL A 78 12.59 23.46 -6.62
C VAL A 78 11.95 22.14 -7.02
N GLU A 79 10.92 21.74 -6.29
CA GLU A 79 10.18 20.51 -6.50
C GLU A 79 8.93 20.74 -7.35
N SER A 80 8.57 19.76 -8.18
CA SER A 80 7.25 19.72 -8.82
C SER A 80 6.22 19.08 -7.89
N LYS A 81 4.93 19.20 -8.24
CA LYS A 81 3.85 18.48 -7.56
C LYS A 81 4.02 16.95 -7.54
N ASP A 82 4.81 16.39 -8.45
CA ASP A 82 5.05 14.94 -8.54
C ASP A 82 6.27 14.50 -7.72
N THR A 83 7.13 15.43 -7.31
CA THR A 83 8.44 15.11 -6.74
C THR A 83 8.33 14.28 -5.47
N SER A 84 7.39 14.58 -4.57
CA SER A 84 7.21 13.80 -3.34
C SER A 84 6.81 12.34 -3.63
N ALA A 85 5.95 12.11 -4.64
CA ALA A 85 5.55 10.77 -5.05
C ALA A 85 6.72 9.99 -5.71
N LEU A 86 7.55 10.69 -6.49
CA LEU A 86 8.73 10.12 -7.14
C LEU A 86 9.82 9.76 -6.13
N LEU A 87 10.08 10.64 -5.16
CA LEU A 87 10.98 10.38 -4.03
C LEU A 87 10.51 9.16 -3.24
N LYS A 88 9.21 9.10 -2.90
CA LYS A 88 8.64 7.95 -2.20
C LYS A 88 8.76 6.67 -3.00
N LYS A 89 8.49 6.71 -4.32
CA LYS A 89 8.65 5.56 -5.21
C LYS A 89 10.11 5.08 -5.25
N LYS A 90 11.06 6.00 -5.32
CA LYS A 90 12.50 5.71 -5.28
C LYS A 90 12.91 5.08 -3.95
N GLU A 91 12.41 5.60 -2.83
CA GLU A 91 12.67 5.04 -1.49
C GLU A 91 12.11 3.63 -1.33
N LEU A 92 10.87 3.39 -1.79
CA LEU A 92 10.21 2.09 -1.70
C LEU A 92 10.78 1.04 -2.67
N GLY A 93 11.44 1.48 -3.75
CA GLY A 93 11.90 0.61 -4.83
C GLY A 93 10.76 -0.28 -5.35
N ASN A 94 10.99 -1.60 -5.32
CA ASN A 94 9.99 -2.58 -5.79
C ASN A 94 8.70 -2.61 -4.96
N LEU A 95 8.71 -2.15 -3.70
CA LEU A 95 7.51 -2.12 -2.87
C LEU A 95 6.48 -1.10 -3.34
N SER A 96 6.90 -0.10 -4.12
CA SER A 96 6.00 0.91 -4.70
C SER A 96 4.85 0.31 -5.53
N ARG A 97 5.04 -0.89 -6.10
CA ARG A 97 4.03 -1.62 -6.88
C ARG A 97 2.80 -2.05 -6.05
N PHE A 98 2.92 -2.06 -4.73
CA PHE A 98 1.84 -2.44 -3.81
C PHE A 98 0.95 -1.26 -3.44
N ILE A 99 1.43 -0.03 -3.61
CA ILE A 99 0.61 1.16 -3.34
C ILE A 99 -0.60 1.17 -4.29
N GLY A 100 -1.79 1.35 -3.72
CA GLY A 100 -3.06 1.27 -4.43
C GLY A 100 -3.57 -0.14 -4.69
N LYS A 101 -2.83 -1.21 -4.36
CA LYS A 101 -3.33 -2.59 -4.45
C LYS A 101 -4.30 -2.88 -3.32
N SER A 102 -5.32 -3.66 -3.64
CA SER A 102 -6.31 -4.11 -2.66
C SER A 102 -6.14 -5.57 -2.29
N TYR A 103 -6.47 -5.88 -1.04
CA TYR A 103 -6.47 -7.20 -0.45
C TYR A 103 -7.77 -7.40 0.34
N TRP A 104 -8.11 -8.65 0.65
CA TRP A 104 -9.24 -9.00 1.50
C TRP A 104 -8.71 -9.60 2.79
N ILE A 105 -9.04 -9.00 3.93
CA ILE A 105 -8.55 -9.45 5.23
C ILE A 105 -9.17 -10.80 5.60
N ASN A 106 -8.41 -11.68 6.26
CA ASN A 106 -8.89 -12.99 6.70
C ASN A 106 -9.20 -13.03 8.21
N SER A 107 -9.37 -11.87 8.84
CA SER A 107 -9.76 -11.71 10.24
C SER A 107 -10.69 -10.51 10.43
N ASP A 108 -11.36 -10.46 11.58
CA ASP A 108 -12.15 -9.30 11.99
C ASP A 108 -11.20 -8.24 12.55
N THR A 109 -11.24 -7.04 11.99
CA THR A 109 -10.34 -5.95 12.35
C THR A 109 -11.09 -4.65 12.50
N SER A 110 -10.38 -3.60 12.94
CA SER A 110 -10.97 -2.27 13.00
C SER A 110 -11.29 -1.68 11.62
N LEU A 111 -10.80 -2.28 10.53
CA LEU A 111 -11.09 -1.90 9.14
C LEU A 111 -12.37 -2.57 8.60
N GLY A 112 -12.81 -3.67 9.20
CA GLY A 112 -14.02 -4.39 8.80
C GLY A 112 -14.01 -5.85 9.27
N GLN A 113 -15.12 -6.54 9.02
CA GLN A 113 -15.23 -7.98 9.25
C GLN A 113 -14.31 -8.77 8.30
N ARG A 114 -14.12 -10.05 8.60
CA ARG A 114 -13.45 -11.01 7.72
C ARG A 114 -13.96 -10.92 6.27
N PHE A 115 -13.03 -11.02 5.33
CA PHE A 115 -13.17 -10.79 3.89
C PHE A 115 -13.59 -9.37 3.49
N SER A 116 -13.43 -8.37 4.36
CA SER A 116 -13.56 -6.97 3.92
C SER A 116 -12.38 -6.57 3.05
N LYS A 117 -12.66 -5.79 2.00
CA LYS A 117 -11.64 -5.25 1.11
C LYS A 117 -10.91 -4.08 1.78
N VAL A 118 -9.58 -4.11 1.74
CA VAL A 118 -8.68 -3.04 2.18
C VAL A 118 -7.72 -2.67 1.05
N THR A 119 -7.19 -1.45 1.05
CA THR A 119 -6.23 -0.96 0.04
C THR A 119 -4.97 -0.46 0.73
N ILE A 120 -3.81 -0.77 0.17
CA ILE A 120 -2.54 -0.24 0.67
C ILE A 120 -2.42 1.21 0.21
N THR A 121 -2.42 2.16 1.16
CA THR A 121 -2.26 3.58 0.87
C THR A 121 -0.84 4.06 1.02
N ASP A 122 -0.05 3.41 1.89
CA ASP A 122 1.35 3.75 2.11
C ASP A 122 2.13 2.54 2.63
N ILE A 123 3.45 2.60 2.48
CA ILE A 123 4.40 1.72 3.17
C ILE A 123 5.42 2.65 3.83
N LYS A 124 5.44 2.66 5.16
CA LYS A 124 6.38 3.46 5.95
C LYS A 124 7.66 2.66 6.14
N ILE A 125 8.79 3.35 5.97
CA ILE A 125 10.11 2.81 6.27
C ILE A 125 10.67 3.67 7.40
N GLU A 126 10.80 3.09 8.58
CA GLU A 126 11.49 3.77 9.68
C GLU A 126 12.92 3.25 9.72
N LYS A 127 13.87 4.16 9.95
CA LYS A 127 15.30 3.88 9.99
C LYS A 127 15.77 4.23 11.39
N SER A 128 16.36 3.25 12.08
CA SER A 128 16.97 3.45 13.39
C SER A 128 18.36 2.84 13.36
N ASN A 129 19.40 3.67 13.42
CA ASN A 129 20.79 3.24 13.23
C ASN A 129 20.97 2.42 11.93
N SER A 130 21.47 1.18 12.04
CA SER A 130 21.61 0.20 10.96
C SER A 130 20.31 -0.52 10.60
N ASP A 131 19.27 -0.40 11.43
CA ASP A 131 18.04 -1.17 11.31
C ASP A 131 16.98 -0.41 10.52
N ARG A 132 16.13 -1.19 9.88
CA ARG A 132 14.94 -0.69 9.17
C ARG A 132 13.73 -1.44 9.65
N SER A 133 12.60 -0.78 9.69
CA SER A 133 11.29 -1.43 9.82
C SER A 133 10.39 -1.00 8.67
N TYR A 134 9.51 -1.92 8.28
CA TYR A 134 8.51 -1.71 7.25
C TYR A 134 7.14 -1.84 7.89
N THR A 135 6.29 -0.84 7.66
CA THR A 135 4.92 -0.80 8.15
C THR A 135 3.98 -0.51 7.00
N VAL A 136 3.02 -1.40 6.73
CA VAL A 136 2.04 -1.22 5.67
C VAL A 136 0.83 -0.48 6.22
N VAL A 137 0.41 0.58 5.54
CA VAL A 137 -0.79 1.35 5.89
C VAL A 137 -1.92 0.91 4.97
N PHE A 138 -2.95 0.33 5.58
CA PHE A 138 -4.16 -0.11 4.91
C PHE A 138 -5.29 0.89 5.15
N SER A 139 -6.15 1.07 4.17
CA SER A 139 -7.42 1.80 4.30
C SER A 139 -8.62 0.94 3.91
N ASN A 140 -9.78 1.21 4.51
CA ASN A 140 -11.04 0.69 4.03
C ASN A 140 -11.77 1.71 3.13
N ALA A 141 -12.89 1.30 2.53
CA ALA A 141 -13.69 2.16 1.65
C ALA A 141 -14.25 3.42 2.35
N LYS A 142 -14.28 3.46 3.69
CA LYS A 142 -14.71 4.61 4.49
C LYS A 142 -13.55 5.58 4.79
N GLY A 143 -12.35 5.31 4.28
CA GLY A 143 -11.16 6.13 4.51
C GLY A 143 -10.48 5.90 5.88
N LYS A 144 -10.98 4.98 6.71
CA LYS A 144 -10.29 4.62 7.96
C LYS A 144 -8.99 3.90 7.64
N THR A 145 -7.90 4.28 8.30
CA THR A 145 -6.57 3.69 8.11
C THR A 145 -6.08 2.92 9.33
N VAL A 146 -5.30 1.86 9.10
CA VAL A 146 -4.55 1.12 10.13
C VAL A 146 -3.14 0.82 9.62
N SER A 147 -2.17 0.93 10.51
CA SER A 147 -0.78 0.53 10.28
C SER A 147 -0.55 -0.89 10.77
N ALA A 148 0.08 -1.73 9.95
CA ALA A 148 0.49 -3.09 10.30
C ALA A 148 2.01 -3.22 10.13
N TYR A 149 2.70 -3.60 11.21
CA TYR A 149 4.13 -3.88 11.17
C TYR A 149 4.38 -5.14 10.34
N ALA A 150 5.24 -5.04 9.33
CA ALA A 150 5.55 -6.13 8.41
C ALA A 150 6.89 -6.82 8.73
N GLY A 151 7.85 -6.13 9.35
CA GLY A 151 9.17 -6.70 9.65
C GLY A 151 10.34 -5.77 9.35
N GLY A 152 11.56 -6.31 9.46
CA GLY A 152 12.80 -5.56 9.28
C GLY A 152 13.35 -5.51 7.84
N ALA A 153 12.79 -6.31 6.93
CA ALA A 153 13.26 -6.42 5.55
C ALA A 153 12.14 -6.10 4.54
N PRO A 154 12.49 -5.66 3.31
CA PRO A 154 11.50 -5.50 2.24
C PRO A 154 10.72 -6.79 1.94
N SER A 155 11.36 -7.96 2.06
CA SER A 155 10.70 -9.25 1.80
C SER A 155 9.59 -9.54 2.82
N SER A 156 9.71 -9.04 4.05
CA SER A 156 8.70 -9.25 5.09
C SER A 156 7.35 -8.60 4.72
N VAL A 157 7.36 -7.50 3.95
CA VAL A 157 6.13 -6.94 3.36
C VAL A 157 5.49 -7.91 2.37
N THR A 158 6.29 -8.54 1.51
CA THR A 158 5.78 -9.50 0.53
C THR A 158 5.30 -10.79 1.17
N GLU A 159 5.99 -11.28 2.21
CA GLU A 159 5.61 -12.46 2.99
C GLU A 159 4.29 -12.20 3.73
N MET A 160 4.18 -11.08 4.44
CA MET A 160 2.94 -10.68 5.12
C MET A 160 1.75 -10.61 4.15
N LEU A 161 1.91 -10.00 2.97
CA LEU A 161 0.84 -9.88 1.98
C LEU A 161 0.51 -11.19 1.24
N ALA A 162 1.42 -12.16 1.27
CA ALA A 162 1.23 -13.49 0.68
C ALA A 162 0.63 -14.50 1.67
N ASP A 163 0.65 -14.20 2.97
CA ASP A 163 0.08 -15.03 4.01
C ASP A 163 -1.45 -15.12 3.88
N SER A 164 -1.93 -16.28 3.45
CA SER A 164 -3.36 -16.55 3.26
C SER A 164 -4.14 -16.60 4.57
N ASP A 165 -3.48 -16.77 5.72
CA ASP A 165 -4.13 -16.69 7.02
C ASP A 165 -4.45 -15.25 7.41
N GLN A 166 -3.84 -14.27 6.73
CA GLN A 166 -4.06 -12.85 6.97
C GLN A 166 -4.77 -12.16 5.80
N PHE A 167 -4.43 -12.48 4.55
CA PHE A 167 -4.89 -11.75 3.38
C PHE A 167 -5.19 -12.65 2.18
N PHE A 168 -6.19 -12.25 1.39
CA PHE A 168 -6.38 -12.74 0.03
C PHE A 168 -6.03 -11.64 -0.96
N SER A 169 -5.26 -11.99 -1.99
CA SER A 169 -4.89 -11.09 -3.09
C SER A 169 -5.99 -10.90 -4.14
N SER A 170 -7.09 -11.63 -4.02
CA SER A 170 -8.24 -11.60 -4.92
C SER A 170 -9.55 -11.70 -4.14
N ASP A 171 -10.62 -11.15 -4.72
CA ASP A 171 -11.96 -11.18 -4.13
C ASP A 171 -12.46 -12.61 -3.87
N PRO A 172 -12.57 -13.05 -2.60
CA PRO A 172 -12.95 -14.42 -2.30
C PRO A 172 -14.40 -14.70 -2.72
N TYR A 173 -15.29 -13.70 -2.68
CA TYR A 173 -16.69 -13.85 -3.10
C TYR A 173 -16.83 -14.07 -4.61
N LYS A 174 -15.94 -13.47 -5.40
CA LYS A 174 -15.91 -13.69 -6.86
C LYS A 174 -15.19 -14.97 -7.23
N LYS A 175 -14.11 -15.30 -6.51
CA LYS A 175 -13.36 -16.54 -6.72
C LYS A 175 -14.22 -17.76 -6.44
N TYR A 176 -15.03 -17.71 -5.38
CA TYR A 176 -15.91 -18.80 -4.98
C TYR A 176 -17.37 -18.36 -5.08
N ASN A 177 -18.06 -18.81 -6.13
CA ASN A 177 -19.47 -18.51 -6.40
C ASN A 177 -20.41 -19.33 -5.49
N TRP A 178 -20.27 -19.17 -4.17
CA TRP A 178 -21.10 -19.83 -3.16
C TRP A 178 -22.28 -18.96 -2.73
N SER A 179 -23.30 -19.62 -2.20
CA SER A 179 -24.48 -18.93 -1.65
C SER A 179 -24.11 -18.00 -0.48
N GLN A 180 -24.90 -16.96 -0.26
CA GLN A 180 -24.73 -16.07 0.89
C GLN A 180 -24.84 -16.84 2.22
N SER A 181 -25.69 -17.86 2.30
CA SER A 181 -25.81 -18.72 3.49
C SER A 181 -24.50 -19.43 3.82
N THR A 182 -23.80 -19.95 2.80
CA THR A 182 -22.47 -20.54 2.95
C THR A 182 -21.46 -19.50 3.45
N TRP A 183 -21.42 -18.31 2.85
CA TRP A 183 -20.53 -17.25 3.27
C TRP A 183 -20.77 -16.79 4.70
N ASN A 184 -22.02 -16.63 5.11
CA ASN A 184 -22.38 -16.26 6.48
C ASN A 184 -21.81 -17.27 7.50
N LYS A 185 -21.88 -18.57 7.19
CA LYS A 185 -21.27 -19.61 8.03
C LYS A 185 -19.75 -19.50 8.10
N ILE A 186 -19.10 -19.33 6.95
CA ILE A 186 -17.63 -19.19 6.89
C ILE A 186 -17.15 -17.96 7.68
N ILE A 187 -17.85 -16.83 7.56
CA ILE A 187 -17.55 -15.60 8.31
C ILE A 187 -17.74 -15.85 9.82
N ALA A 188 -18.80 -16.55 10.21
CA ALA A 188 -19.06 -16.95 11.59
C ALA A 188 -18.15 -18.08 12.11
N ARG A 189 -17.19 -18.56 11.31
CA ARG A 189 -16.31 -19.71 11.63
C ARG A 189 -17.11 -20.99 11.94
N GLU A 190 -18.20 -21.17 11.22
CA GLU A 190 -19.07 -22.34 11.30
C GLU A 190 -18.89 -23.24 10.08
N VAL A 191 -18.98 -24.55 10.33
CA VAL A 191 -19.09 -25.58 9.29
C VAL A 191 -20.47 -26.23 9.35
N ALA A 192 -20.94 -26.75 8.21
CA ALA A 192 -22.21 -27.44 8.12
C ALA A 192 -22.13 -28.63 7.16
N LEU A 193 -22.95 -29.66 7.42
CA LEU A 193 -23.04 -30.82 6.55
C LEU A 193 -23.29 -30.41 5.09
N GLY A 194 -22.65 -31.12 4.16
CA GLY A 194 -22.68 -30.82 2.73
C GLY A 194 -21.69 -29.76 2.26
N MET A 195 -21.00 -29.05 3.18
CA MET A 195 -19.88 -28.19 2.80
C MET A 195 -18.78 -28.99 2.11
N ASN A 196 -18.10 -28.39 1.13
CA ASN A 196 -16.90 -28.97 0.56
C ASN A 196 -15.66 -28.64 1.41
N MET A 197 -14.54 -29.31 1.11
CA MET A 197 -13.28 -29.11 1.82
C MET A 197 -12.79 -27.66 1.80
N THR A 198 -12.94 -26.93 0.69
CA THR A 198 -12.51 -25.52 0.59
C THR A 198 -13.36 -24.61 1.50
N GLN A 199 -14.67 -24.84 1.58
CA GLN A 199 -15.57 -24.13 2.49
C GLN A 199 -15.18 -24.40 3.94
N ALA A 200 -14.89 -25.67 4.28
CA ALA A 200 -14.47 -26.05 5.62
C ALA A 200 -13.13 -25.41 6.02
N ARG A 201 -12.11 -25.42 5.13
CA ARG A 201 -10.83 -24.73 5.37
C ARG A 201 -11.01 -23.24 5.53
N LEU A 202 -11.82 -22.60 4.69
CA LEU A 202 -12.09 -21.18 4.88
C LEU A 202 -12.84 -20.93 6.19
N ALA A 203 -13.71 -21.83 6.65
CA ALA A 203 -14.39 -21.64 7.93
C ALA A 203 -13.46 -21.82 9.14
N TRP A 204 -12.70 -22.92 9.19
CA TRP A 204 -11.96 -23.37 10.39
C TRP A 204 -10.44 -23.27 10.29
N GLY A 205 -9.89 -22.92 9.13
CA GLY A 205 -8.46 -22.97 8.87
C GLY A 205 -7.97 -24.38 8.59
N ASP A 206 -6.64 -24.52 8.57
CA ASP A 206 -5.99 -25.79 8.33
C ASP A 206 -6.07 -26.72 9.56
N PRO A 207 -6.39 -28.00 9.37
CA PRO A 207 -6.42 -28.97 10.45
C PRO A 207 -5.01 -29.30 10.93
N THR A 208 -4.92 -29.73 12.19
CA THR A 208 -3.68 -30.25 12.79
C THR A 208 -3.22 -31.54 12.10
N SER A 209 -4.16 -32.39 11.70
CA SER A 209 -3.85 -33.60 10.94
C SER A 209 -4.99 -34.01 10.02
N ILE A 210 -4.64 -34.75 8.97
CA ILE A 210 -5.56 -35.29 7.97
C ILE A 210 -5.23 -36.77 7.79
N SER A 211 -6.24 -37.62 7.91
CA SER A 211 -6.17 -39.03 7.50
C SER A 211 -7.21 -39.32 6.43
N TYR A 212 -6.97 -40.33 5.61
CA TYR A 212 -7.93 -40.75 4.59
C TYR A 212 -7.90 -42.25 4.39
N GLU A 213 -9.06 -42.79 4.00
CA GLU A 213 -9.23 -44.17 3.59
C GLU A 213 -9.92 -44.20 2.21
N THR A 214 -9.47 -45.10 1.34
CA THR A 214 -10.06 -45.28 0.02
C THR A 214 -10.58 -46.71 -0.10
N SER A 215 -11.82 -46.86 -0.54
CA SER A 215 -12.44 -48.16 -0.78
C SER A 215 -13.20 -48.17 -2.11
N SER A 216 -13.77 -49.32 -2.48
CA SER A 216 -14.68 -49.43 -3.63
C SER A 216 -15.93 -48.53 -3.52
N LYS A 217 -16.25 -48.03 -2.32
CA LYS A 217 -17.40 -47.14 -2.05
C LYS A 217 -17.04 -45.65 -2.09
N GLY A 218 -15.76 -45.30 -2.28
CA GLY A 218 -15.27 -43.92 -2.36
C GLY A 218 -14.18 -43.58 -1.35
N LYS A 219 -13.86 -42.29 -1.28
CA LYS A 219 -12.83 -41.72 -0.39
C LYS A 219 -13.47 -41.15 0.87
N ILE A 220 -12.99 -41.57 2.04
CA ILE A 220 -13.27 -40.94 3.33
C ILE A 220 -12.02 -40.16 3.75
N GLU A 221 -12.22 -38.95 4.27
CA GLU A 221 -11.15 -38.10 4.77
C GLU A 221 -11.56 -37.53 6.14
N ALA A 222 -10.71 -37.65 7.15
CA ALA A 222 -10.95 -37.15 8.49
C ALA A 222 -9.93 -36.06 8.82
N TRP A 223 -10.41 -34.91 9.24
CA TRP A 223 -9.60 -33.75 9.65
C TRP A 223 -9.70 -33.58 11.14
N VAL A 224 -8.57 -33.46 11.82
CA VAL A 224 -8.51 -33.28 13.27
C VAL A 224 -7.95 -31.89 13.57
N TYR A 225 -8.63 -31.17 14.46
CA TYR A 225 -8.26 -29.87 14.98
C TYR A 225 -7.99 -29.99 16.47
N SER A 226 -6.71 -30.01 16.84
CA SER A 226 -6.26 -30.15 18.22
C SER A 226 -5.78 -28.81 18.77
N SER A 227 -6.25 -28.45 19.95
CA SER A 227 -5.86 -27.24 20.68
C SER A 227 -5.86 -27.49 22.18
N SER A 228 -5.38 -26.53 22.96
CA SER A 228 -5.50 -26.56 24.42
C SER A 228 -6.97 -26.59 24.91
N ALA A 229 -7.92 -26.16 24.08
CA ALA A 229 -9.35 -26.18 24.39
C ALA A 229 -10.04 -27.51 24.05
N GLY A 230 -9.32 -28.47 23.48
CA GLY A 230 -9.83 -29.80 23.11
C GLY A 230 -9.60 -30.17 21.66
N VAL A 231 -10.19 -31.30 21.27
CA VAL A 231 -10.12 -31.88 19.92
C VAL A 231 -11.48 -31.78 19.26
N ARG A 232 -11.49 -31.27 18.02
CA ARG A 232 -12.65 -31.30 17.11
C ARG A 232 -12.27 -32.05 15.84
N ALA A 233 -13.24 -32.64 15.16
CA ALA A 233 -12.99 -33.35 13.91
C ALA A 233 -14.09 -33.16 12.87
N LEU A 234 -13.69 -33.23 11.60
CA LEU A 234 -14.57 -33.20 10.44
C LEU A 234 -14.36 -34.46 9.60
N GLY A 235 -15.44 -35.15 9.27
CA GLY A 235 -15.43 -36.32 8.38
C GLY A 235 -16.02 -35.96 7.03
N PHE A 236 -15.29 -36.23 5.95
CA PHE A 236 -15.70 -36.00 4.57
C PHE A 236 -15.86 -37.33 3.84
N ALA A 237 -16.95 -37.47 3.08
CA ALA A 237 -17.10 -38.53 2.09
C ALA A 237 -17.12 -37.90 0.70
N ASN A 238 -16.24 -38.36 -0.18
CA ASN A 238 -16.09 -37.86 -1.55
C ASN A 238 -16.01 -36.32 -1.62
N GLY A 239 -15.27 -35.72 -0.67
CA GLY A 239 -15.04 -34.26 -0.59
C GLY A 239 -16.19 -33.45 0.02
N LYS A 240 -17.22 -34.09 0.56
CA LYS A 240 -18.38 -33.45 1.22
C LYS A 240 -18.43 -33.78 2.71
N LEU A 241 -18.62 -32.76 3.53
CA LEU A 241 -18.70 -32.87 4.98
C LEU A 241 -19.95 -33.68 5.37
N ILE A 242 -19.74 -34.82 6.03
CA ILE A 242 -20.80 -35.74 6.48
C ILE A 242 -20.86 -35.90 7.99
N VAL A 243 -19.79 -35.57 8.71
CA VAL A 243 -19.70 -35.69 10.18
C VAL A 243 -18.97 -34.48 10.76
N ILE A 244 -19.48 -33.96 11.86
CA ILE A 244 -18.86 -32.91 12.69
C ILE A 244 -18.81 -33.49 14.11
N TYR A 245 -17.62 -33.50 14.72
CA TYR A 245 -17.38 -34.03 16.06
C TYR A 245 -16.65 -33.00 16.92
#